data_AF-A0AAV7QT71-F1
#
_entry.id   AF-A0AAV7QT71-F1
#
_cell.length_a   1.000
_cell.length_b   1.000
_cell.length_c   1.000
_cell.angle_alpha   90.00
_cell.angle_beta   90.00
_cell.angle_gamma   90.00
#
_symmetry.space_group_name_H-M   'P 1'
#
loop_
_entity.id
_entity.type
_entity.pdbx_description
1 polymer ?
#
loop_
_entity_poly.entity_id
_entity_poly.type
_entity_poly.pdbx_seq_one_letter_code
_entity_poly.pdbx_strand_id
1 'polypeptide(L)' 'MARSRAVREQRKPVQDRNSPPDEPLPVLPKIEAEILDEPISSVEITELISSLASGKTLGPDGFPSEYYKNRWPCILR' A
#
# COMPACT_ATOMS: atom_id res chain seq x y z
N MET A 1 37.79 -4.61 -43.42
CA MET A 1 37.09 -5.09 -42.22
C MET A 1 37.91 -4.71 -40.99
N ALA A 2 37.47 -3.74 -40.18
CA ALA A 2 38.01 -3.53 -38.83
C ALA A 2 36.89 -2.98 -37.95
N ARG A 3 36.69 -3.63 -36.81
CA ARG A 3 35.49 -3.60 -35.97
C ARG A 3 35.47 -2.41 -35.01
N SER A 4 34.30 -1.77 -34.91
CA SER A 4 33.93 -0.81 -33.88
C SER A 4 34.11 -1.36 -32.47
N ARG A 5 34.63 -0.55 -31.54
CA ARG A 5 34.53 -0.82 -30.09
C ARG A 5 33.91 0.41 -29.43
N ALA A 6 32.62 0.33 -29.19
CA ALA A 6 31.90 1.30 -28.35
C ALA A 6 32.38 1.12 -26.91
N VAL A 7 33.05 2.13 -26.37
CA VAL A 7 33.38 2.21 -24.94
C VAL A 7 32.12 2.69 -24.23
N ARG A 8 31.31 1.75 -23.72
CA ARG A 8 30.18 2.07 -22.85
C ARG A 8 30.75 2.42 -21.47
N GLU A 9 30.94 3.70 -21.24
CA GLU A 9 31.36 4.24 -19.95
C GLU A 9 30.26 3.96 -18.91
N GLN A 10 30.55 3.03 -18.00
CA GLN A 10 29.68 2.75 -16.86
C GLN A 10 29.84 3.87 -15.84
N ARG A 11 28.91 4.83 -15.85
CA ARG A 11 28.79 5.82 -14.77
C ARG A 11 28.37 5.08 -13.50
N LYS A 12 29.30 4.92 -12.55
CA LYS A 12 28.95 4.52 -11.19
C LYS A 12 28.05 5.59 -10.56
N PRO A 13 27.06 5.22 -9.74
CA PRO A 13 26.25 6.20 -9.04
C PRO A 13 27.15 7.09 -8.18
N VAL A 14 26.96 8.41 -8.29
CA VAL A 14 27.64 9.40 -7.46
C VAL A 14 27.03 9.28 -6.07
N GLN A 15 27.78 8.65 -5.15
CA GLN A 15 27.39 8.61 -3.75
C GLN A 15 27.64 10.00 -3.16
N ASP A 16 26.57 10.73 -2.84
CA ASP A 16 26.64 12.01 -2.16
C ASP A 16 27.29 11.80 -0.78
N ARG A 17 28.39 12.51 -0.52
CA ARG A 17 29.19 12.35 0.71
C ARG A 17 28.53 12.97 1.94
N ASN A 18 27.40 13.67 1.76
CA ASN A 18 26.66 14.36 2.82
C ASN A 18 25.25 13.81 3.04
N SER A 19 24.88 12.68 2.43
CA SER A 19 23.65 11.99 2.81
C SER A 19 23.72 11.61 4.30
N PRO A 20 22.66 11.86 5.09
CA PRO A 20 22.54 11.25 6.41
C PRO A 20 22.83 9.75 6.30
N PRO A 21 23.48 9.12 7.30
CA PRO A 21 23.62 7.66 7.28
C PRO A 21 22.26 7.07 6.98
N ASP A 22 22.17 6.21 5.96
CA ASP A 22 20.92 5.58 5.53
C ASP A 22 20.31 4.86 6.74
N GLU A 23 19.50 5.57 7.52
CA GLU A 23 18.79 4.98 8.63
C GLU A 23 17.90 3.92 8.02
N PRO A 24 18.07 2.64 8.41
CA PRO A 24 17.27 1.58 7.84
C PRO A 24 15.81 1.93 8.13
N LEU A 25 15.03 2.05 7.05
CA LEU A 25 13.59 2.27 7.18
C LEU A 25 13.01 1.18 8.09
N PRO A 26 12.01 1.50 8.93
CA PRO A 26 11.35 0.50 9.73
C PRO A 26 10.80 -0.59 8.80
N VAL A 27 11.30 -1.82 9.00
CA VAL A 27 10.87 -3.00 8.24
C VAL A 27 9.92 -3.81 9.10
N LEU A 28 8.74 -4.10 8.57
CA LEU A 28 7.78 -5.00 9.21
C LEU A 28 8.41 -6.39 9.37
N PRO A 29 8.20 -7.06 10.52
CA PRO A 29 8.51 -8.49 10.66
C PRO A 29 7.88 -9.29 9.53
N LYS A 30 8.58 -10.30 9.00
CA LYS A 30 8.12 -11.10 7.86
C LYS A 30 6.71 -11.66 8.04
N ILE A 31 6.37 -12.10 9.25
CA ILE A 31 5.06 -12.65 9.60
C ILE A 31 3.95 -11.60 9.40
N GLU A 32 4.19 -10.35 9.81
CA GLU A 32 3.21 -9.27 9.66
C GLU A 32 3.05 -8.86 8.19
N ALA A 33 4.14 -8.89 7.43
CA ALA A 33 4.10 -8.65 6.00
C ALA A 33 3.30 -9.73 5.27
N GLU A 34 3.50 -11.00 5.62
CA GLU A 34 2.75 -12.13 5.05
C GLU A 34 1.24 -12.01 5.32
N ILE A 35 0.84 -11.57 6.52
CA ILE A 35 -0.58 -11.33 6.85
C ILE A 35 -1.19 -10.23 5.97
N LEU A 36 -0.45 -9.16 5.68
CA LEU A 36 -0.94 -8.07 4.83
C LEU A 36 -1.08 -8.48 3.35
N ASP A 37 -0.34 -9.50 2.93
CA ASP A 37 -0.42 -10.07 1.58
C ASP A 37 -1.58 -11.08 1.43
N GLU A 38 -2.22 -11.50 2.53
CA GLU A 38 -3.37 -12.41 2.47
C GLU A 38 -4.62 -11.72 1.89
N PRO A 39 -5.43 -12.45 1.09
CA PRO A 39 -6.67 -11.91 0.55
C PRO A 39 -7.68 -11.67 1.68
N ILE A 40 -8.22 -10.46 1.74
CA ILE A 40 -9.23 -10.09 2.74
C ILE A 40 -10.49 -10.96 2.55
N SER A 41 -10.95 -11.59 3.64
CA SER A 41 -12.12 -12.45 3.62
C SER A 41 -13.43 -11.65 3.56
N SER A 42 -14.42 -12.16 2.82
CA SER A 42 -15.76 -11.57 2.78
C SER A 42 -16.46 -11.55 4.14
N VAL A 43 -16.11 -12.50 5.02
CA VAL A 43 -16.62 -12.57 6.40
C VAL A 43 -16.08 -11.41 7.22
N GLU A 44 -14.75 -11.20 7.20
CA GLU A 44 -14.09 -10.12 7.94
C GLU A 44 -14.65 -8.75 7.55
N ILE A 45 -14.85 -8.55 6.25
CA ILE A 45 -15.45 -7.34 5.70
C ILE A 45 -16.87 -7.14 6.22
N THR A 46 -17.69 -8.20 6.21
CA THR A 46 -19.09 -8.13 6.64
C THR A 46 -19.18 -7.80 8.13
N GLU A 47 -18.34 -8.43 8.94
CA GLU A 47 -18.23 -8.15 10.38
C GLU A 47 -17.78 -6.72 10.63
N LEU A 48 -16.74 -6.26 9.92
CA LEU A 48 -16.20 -4.92 10.04
C LEU A 48 -17.24 -3.85 9.69
N ILE A 49 -17.95 -3.99 8.57
CA ILE A 49 -18.98 -3.04 8.15
C ILE A 49 -20.16 -3.04 9.12
N SER A 50 -20.54 -4.21 9.64
CA SER A 50 -21.60 -4.33 10.64
C SER A 50 -21.23 -3.64 11.95
N SER A 51 -19.94 -3.68 12.33
CA SER A 51 -19.42 -3.04 13.55
C SER A 51 -19.32 -1.51 13.48
N LEU A 52 -19.47 -0.90 12.31
CA LEU A 52 -19.37 0.55 12.16
C LEU A 52 -20.42 1.25 13.03
N ALA A 53 -19.97 2.14 13.92
CA ALA A 53 -20.89 2.92 14.75
C ALA A 53 -21.66 3.94 13.89
N SER A 54 -22.97 4.00 14.14
CA SER A 54 -23.92 4.89 13.47
C SER A 54 -23.89 6.31 14.03
N GLY A 55 -24.28 7.28 13.20
CA GLY A 55 -24.41 8.68 13.62
C GLY A 55 -23.08 9.46 13.72
N LYS A 56 -22.00 8.97 13.12
CA LYS A 56 -20.75 9.73 12.97
C LYS A 56 -20.90 10.87 11.97
N THR A 57 -20.12 11.93 12.16
CA THR A 57 -19.99 13.00 11.17
C THR A 57 -19.47 12.43 9.85
N LEU A 58 -20.01 12.95 8.75
CA LEU A 58 -19.63 12.53 7.40
C LEU A 58 -18.16 12.83 7.12
N GLY A 59 -17.50 11.91 6.42
CA GLY A 59 -16.15 12.11 5.91
C GLY A 59 -16.13 13.04 4.68
N PRO A 60 -14.95 13.26 4.08
CA PRO A 60 -14.81 14.04 2.85
C PRO A 60 -15.52 13.41 1.64
N ASP A 61 -15.86 12.12 1.73
CA ASP A 61 -16.68 11.36 0.79
C ASP A 61 -18.19 11.64 0.90
N GLY A 62 -18.66 12.18 2.04
CA GLY A 62 -20.04 12.58 2.25
C GLY A 62 -21.03 11.43 2.53
N PHE A 63 -20.57 10.18 2.65
CA PHE A 63 -21.45 9.03 2.87
C PHE A 63 -21.53 8.64 4.36
N PRO A 64 -22.74 8.38 4.88
CA PRO A 64 -22.90 7.89 6.26
C PRO A 64 -22.53 6.41 6.37
N SER A 65 -22.22 5.94 7.58
CA SER A 65 -21.92 4.52 7.85
C SER A 65 -22.99 3.55 7.34
N GLU A 66 -24.24 3.97 7.35
CA GLU A 66 -25.44 3.26 6.91
C GLU A 66 -25.41 2.99 5.41
N TYR A 67 -24.79 3.88 4.63
CA TYR A 67 -24.60 3.68 3.20
C TYR A 67 -23.80 2.40 2.95
N TYR A 68 -22.67 2.26 3.65
CA TYR A 68 -21.79 1.10 3.54
C TYR A 68 -22.47 -0.19 4.01
N LYS A 69 -23.19 -0.15 5.13
CA LYS A 69 -23.98 -1.29 5.63
C LYS A 69 -25.00 -1.81 4.61
N ASN A 70 -25.62 -0.91 3.85
CA ASN A 70 -26.69 -1.26 2.92
C ASN A 70 -26.22 -1.56 1.49
N ARG A 71 -25.06 -1.03 1.08
CA ARG A 71 -24.61 -1.04 -0.33
C ARG A 71 -23.32 -1.81 -0.57
N TRP A 72 -22.63 -2.25 0.49
CA TRP A 72 -21.38 -3.00 0.35
C TRP A 72 -21.42 -4.18 -0.63
N PRO A 73 -22.47 -5.03 -0.68
CA PRO A 73 -22.52 -6.14 -1.63
C PRO A 73 -22.42 -5.72 -3.11
N CYS A 74 -22.60 -4.44 -3.42
CA CYS A 74 -22.51 -3.90 -4.77
C CYS A 74 -21.17 -3.22 -5.10
N ILE A 75 -20.29 -2.98 -4.13
CA ILE A 75 -19.06 -2.17 -4.30
C ILE A 75 -17.86 -2.99 -4.80
N LEU A 76 -17.86 -4.31 -4.58
CA LEU A 76 -16.79 -5.23 -5.01
C LEU A 76 -16.97 -5.84 -6.41
N ARG A 77 -17.82 -5.25 -7.27
CA ARG A 77 -18.15 -5.80 -8.59
C ARG A 77 -17.31 -5.24 -9.71
#